data_AF-A0A377GLX4-F1
#
_entry.id   AF-A0A377GLX4-F1
#
_cell.length_a   1.000
_cell.length_b   1.000
_cell.length_c   1.000
_cell.angle_alpha   90.00
_cell.angle_beta   90.00
_cell.angle_gamma   90.00
#
_symmetry.space_group_name_H-M   'P 1'
#
loop_
_entity.id
_entity.type
_entity.pdbx_description
1 polymer ?
#
loop_
_entity_poly.entity_id
_entity_poly.type
_entity_poly.pdbx_seq_one_letter_code
_entity_poly.pdbx_strand_id
1 'polypeptide(L)'
;MANQTREGLINQAKNSSKPIALIYSPIELHEYIVEIIAKDSDEFIHKGKELLHFNSIDDAMSRAAEYGAEEFFLCADNTYDECGSESGPQSFDYIPIHSKYKQNKNN
;
A
#
# COMPACT_ATOMS: atom_id res chain seq x y z
N MET A 1 19.62 -3.44 -3.79
CA MET A 1 18.38 -3.90 -3.10
C MET A 1 17.37 -4.13 -4.19
N ALA A 2 16.76 -5.31 -4.28
CA ALA A 2 15.81 -5.58 -5.36
C ALA A 2 14.59 -4.66 -5.17
N ASN A 3 14.25 -3.88 -6.19
CA ASN A 3 13.06 -3.05 -6.17
C ASN A 3 11.85 -3.97 -5.95
N GLN A 4 11.11 -3.78 -4.86
CA GLN A 4 9.87 -4.52 -4.64
C GLN A 4 8.88 -4.08 -5.72
N THR A 5 8.23 -5.04 -6.36
CA THR A 5 7.18 -4.80 -7.37
C THR A 5 5.83 -5.23 -6.83
N ARG A 6 4.72 -4.72 -7.38
CA ARG A 6 3.36 -5.20 -7.03
C ARG A 6 3.27 -6.72 -7.13
N GLU A 7 3.77 -7.30 -8.22
CA GLU A 7 3.77 -8.76 -8.40
C GLU A 7 4.61 -9.48 -7.34
N GLY A 8 5.74 -8.91 -6.94
CA GLY A 8 6.55 -9.41 -5.83
C GLY A 8 5.77 -9.44 -4.52
N LEU A 9 5.05 -8.36 -4.21
CA LEU A 9 4.21 -8.25 -3.01
C LEU A 9 3.02 -9.21 -3.05
N ILE A 10 2.38 -9.39 -4.21
CA ILE A 10 1.33 -10.41 -4.39
C ILE A 10 1.87 -11.80 -4.12
N ASN A 11 3.01 -12.14 -4.70
CA ASN A 11 3.64 -13.43 -4.47
C ASN A 11 4.05 -13.62 -3.00
N GLN A 12 4.49 -12.56 -2.32
CA GLN A 12 4.79 -12.59 -0.89
C GLN A 12 3.53 -12.85 -0.06
N ALA A 13 2.44 -12.13 -0.31
CA ALA A 13 1.17 -12.30 0.40
C ALA A 13 0.61 -13.73 0.20
N LYS A 14 0.71 -14.25 -1.04
CA LYS A 14 0.31 -15.61 -1.41
C LYS A 14 1.12 -16.70 -0.70
N ASN A 15 2.44 -16.54 -0.64
CA ASN A 15 3.32 -17.53 -0.02
C ASN A 15 3.32 -17.46 1.51
N SER A 16 3.28 -16.25 2.07
CA SER A 16 3.38 -16.04 3.52
C SER A 16 2.03 -16.14 4.23
N SER A 17 0.92 -16.18 3.49
CA SER A 17 -0.45 -16.07 4.02
C SER A 17 -0.68 -14.79 4.85
N LYS A 18 0.17 -13.77 4.68
CA LYS A 18 0.07 -12.48 5.38
C LYS A 18 -0.56 -11.45 4.45
N PRO A 19 -1.71 -10.87 4.79
CA PRO A 19 -2.31 -9.85 3.97
C PRO A 19 -1.48 -8.56 4.00
N ILE A 20 -1.28 -7.98 2.83
CA ILE A 20 -0.49 -6.77 2.61
C ILE A 20 -1.42 -5.64 2.19
N ALA A 21 -1.28 -4.46 2.78
CA ALA A 21 -1.96 -3.25 2.35
C ALA A 21 -1.04 -2.38 1.49
N LEU A 22 -1.51 -2.02 0.30
CA LEU A 22 -0.88 -1.02 -0.56
C LEU A 22 -1.65 0.28 -0.45
N ILE A 23 -0.97 1.34 -0.03
CA ILE A 23 -1.55 2.67 0.17
C ILE A 23 -1.07 3.56 -0.96
N TYR A 24 -1.98 3.92 -1.85
CA TYR A 24 -1.67 4.77 -3.00
C TYR A 24 -2.05 6.21 -2.68
N SER A 25 -1.21 7.15 -3.11
CA SER A 25 -1.47 8.59 -3.05
C SER A 25 -1.76 9.12 -4.46
N PRO A 26 -3.01 9.13 -4.94
CA PRO A 26 -3.38 9.82 -6.17
C PRO A 26 -2.90 11.27 -6.15
N ILE A 27 -2.27 11.69 -7.25
CA ILE A 27 -1.55 12.97 -7.41
C ILE A 27 -2.48 14.19 -7.27
N GLU A 28 -3.79 14.02 -7.47
CA GLU A 28 -4.70 15.16 -7.63
C GLU A 28 -5.32 15.69 -6.33
N LEU A 29 -5.35 14.97 -5.21
CA LEU A 29 -6.29 15.33 -4.11
C LEU A 29 -5.82 15.16 -2.65
N HIS A 30 -4.56 14.79 -2.37
CA HIS A 30 -4.12 14.43 -0.99
C HIS A 30 -4.96 13.30 -0.36
N GLU A 31 -5.65 12.54 -1.19
CA GLU A 31 -6.42 11.39 -0.80
C GLU A 31 -5.56 10.15 -0.94
N TYR A 32 -5.79 9.17 -0.08
CA TYR A 32 -5.16 7.87 -0.13
C TYR A 32 -6.22 6.83 -0.42
N ILE A 33 -5.90 5.84 -1.25
CA ILE A 33 -6.72 4.64 -1.45
C ILE A 33 -5.93 3.43 -1.00
N VAL A 34 -6.64 2.39 -0.56
CA VAL A 34 -6.02 1.18 -0.04
C VAL A 34 -6.44 -0.02 -0.86
N GLU A 35 -5.46 -0.80 -1.28
CA GLU A 35 -5.64 -2.14 -1.83
C GLU A 35 -5.15 -3.17 -0.82
N ILE A 36 -5.98 -4.17 -0.53
CA ILE A 36 -5.66 -5.29 0.32
C ILE A 36 -5.32 -6.48 -0.57
N ILE A 37 -4.09 -6.94 -0.47
CA ILE A 37 -3.59 -8.13 -1.13
C ILE A 37 -3.56 -9.25 -0.10
N ALA A 38 -4.51 -10.18 -0.21
CA ALA A 38 -4.55 -11.41 0.55
C ALA A 38 -4.08 -12.59 -0.31
N LYS A 39 -4.01 -13.78 0.29
CA LYS A 39 -3.59 -15.01 -0.39
C LYS A 39 -4.43 -15.32 -1.64
N ASP A 40 -5.73 -15.12 -1.56
CA ASP A 40 -6.67 -15.56 -2.60
C ASP A 40 -7.40 -14.39 -3.25
N SER A 41 -7.07 -13.14 -2.90
CA SER A 41 -7.79 -11.95 -3.38
C SER A 41 -6.91 -10.70 -3.33
N ASP A 42 -7.09 -9.82 -4.30
CA ASP A 42 -6.58 -8.45 -4.30
C ASP A 42 -7.76 -7.50 -4.53
N GLU A 43 -8.12 -6.71 -3.50
CA GLU A 43 -9.29 -5.86 -3.55
C GLU A 43 -9.04 -4.49 -2.92
N PHE A 44 -9.63 -3.45 -3.50
CA PHE A 44 -9.62 -2.13 -2.91
C PHE A 44 -10.67 -2.01 -1.80
N ILE A 45 -10.36 -1.20 -0.79
CA ILE A 45 -11.34 -0.86 0.24
C ILE A 45 -12.40 0.03 -0.39
N HIS A 46 -13.65 -0.43 -0.36
CA HIS A 46 -14.80 0.29 -0.87
C HIS A 46 -15.75 0.70 0.26
N LYS A 47 -16.43 1.84 0.07
CA LYS A 47 -17.60 2.23 0.85
C LYS A 47 -18.82 2.13 -0.04
N GLY A 48 -19.48 0.96 -0.01
CA GLY A 48 -20.58 0.67 -0.92
C GLY A 48 -20.08 0.43 -2.34
N LYS A 49 -20.38 1.34 -3.28
CA LYS A 49 -19.97 1.23 -4.69
C LYS A 49 -18.77 2.12 -5.05
N GLU A 50 -18.29 2.91 -4.10
CA GLU A 50 -17.22 3.89 -4.32
C GLU A 50 -15.94 3.45 -3.61
N LEU A 51 -14.79 3.76 -4.21
CA LEU A 51 -13.49 3.59 -3.56
C LEU A 51 -13.45 4.45 -2.30
N LEU A 52 -13.00 3.86 -1.20
CA LEU A 52 -12.85 4.59 0.05
C LEU A 52 -11.55 5.40 -0.01
N HIS A 53 -11.71 6.71 0.02
CA HIS A 53 -10.61 7.66 0.11
C HIS A 53 -10.34 8.03 1.56
N PHE A 54 -9.06 8.17 1.90
CA PHE A 54 -8.59 8.55 3.22
C PHE A 54 -7.82 9.85 3.12
N ASN A 55 -7.95 10.73 4.10
CA ASN A 55 -7.23 12.01 4.12
C ASN A 55 -5.84 11.91 4.76
N SER A 56 -5.45 10.73 5.24
CA SER A 56 -4.20 10.49 5.94
C SER A 56 -3.77 9.04 5.84
N ILE A 57 -2.45 8.81 5.74
CA ILE A 57 -1.85 7.47 5.74
C ILE A 57 -2.24 6.69 7.00
N ASP A 58 -2.33 7.37 8.15
CA ASP A 58 -2.70 6.73 9.42
C ASP A 58 -4.13 6.18 9.41
N ASP A 59 -5.07 6.92 8.83
CA ASP A 59 -6.47 6.50 8.68
C ASP A 59 -6.57 5.33 7.68
N ALA A 60 -5.83 5.42 6.57
CA ALA A 60 -5.69 4.35 5.58
C ALA A 60 -5.12 3.06 6.19
N MET A 61 -4.04 3.15 6.98
CA MET A 61 -3.44 2.01 7.68
C MET A 61 -4.39 1.42 8.72
N SER A 62 -5.04 2.27 9.51
CA SER A 62 -5.99 1.83 10.54
C SER A 62 -7.13 1.05 9.91
N ARG A 63 -7.69 1.57 8.81
CA ARG A 63 -8.73 0.86 8.07
C ARG A 63 -8.23 -0.42 7.44
N ALA A 64 -7.05 -0.41 6.84
CA ALA A 64 -6.45 -1.60 6.26
C ALA A 64 -6.22 -2.71 7.32
N ALA A 65 -5.83 -2.33 8.54
CA ALA A 65 -5.69 -3.26 9.65
C ALA A 65 -7.03 -3.88 10.08
N GLU A 66 -8.13 -3.11 10.05
CA GLU A 66 -9.49 -3.65 10.27
C GLU A 66 -9.87 -4.71 9.21
N TYR A 67 -9.33 -4.58 7.99
CA TYR A 67 -9.50 -5.55 6.90
C TYR A 67 -8.50 -6.72 6.96
N GLY A 68 -7.66 -6.79 8.01
CA GLY A 68 -6.74 -7.90 8.25
C GLY A 68 -5.34 -7.71 7.68
N ALA A 69 -4.98 -6.52 7.18
CA ALA A 69 -3.61 -6.24 6.75
C ALA A 69 -2.63 -6.30 7.92
N GLU A 70 -1.52 -7.02 7.70
CA GLU A 70 -0.45 -7.15 8.69
C GLU A 70 0.80 -6.34 8.32
N GLU A 71 1.02 -6.17 7.01
CA GLU A 71 2.11 -5.40 6.41
C GLU A 71 1.54 -4.24 5.59
N PHE A 72 2.24 -3.12 5.54
CA PHE A 72 1.77 -1.89 4.91
C PHE A 72 2.87 -1.31 4.04
N PHE A 73 2.53 -0.91 2.82
CA PHE A 73 3.44 -0.29 1.88
C PHE A 73 2.81 0.99 1.34
N LEU A 74 3.57 2.08 1.34
CA LEU A 74 3.23 3.31 0.67
C LEU A 74 3.68 3.20 -0.79
N CYS A 75 2.75 3.32 -1.71
CA CYS A 75 3.02 3.40 -3.15
C CYS A 75 3.27 4.87 -3.50
N ALA A 76 4.55 5.25 -3.54
CA ALA A 76 4.97 6.57 -3.98
C ALA A 76 5.11 6.58 -5.51
N ASP A 77 4.39 7.47 -6.18
CA ASP A 77 4.55 7.68 -7.62
C ASP A 77 5.87 8.41 -7.89
N ASN A 78 6.84 7.73 -8.48
CA ASN A 78 8.13 8.31 -8.87
C ASN A 78 8.12 8.82 -10.32
N THR A 79 6.94 9.00 -10.93
CA THR A 79 6.79 9.46 -12.31
C THR A 79 7.21 10.93 -12.50
N TYR A 80 7.48 11.66 -11.41
CA TYR A 80 7.89 13.06 -11.40
C TYR A 80 9.24 13.33 -10.72
N ASP A 81 10.16 12.36 -10.62
CA ASP A 81 11.55 12.67 -10.27
C ASP A 81 12.31 13.15 -11.51
N GLU A 82 12.63 14.45 -11.50
CA GLU A 82 13.20 15.26 -12.58
C GLU A 82 14.66 14.92 -12.95
N CYS A 83 14.97 13.70 -13.36
CA CYS A 83 16.31 13.44 -13.91
C CYS A 83 16.29 12.36 -14.99
N GLY A 84 16.34 12.81 -16.25
CA GLY A 84 16.21 11.98 -17.44
C GLY A 84 17.07 10.71 -17.42
N SER A 85 16.41 9.56 -17.31
CA SER A 85 16.91 8.26 -17.76
C SER A 85 15.71 7.32 -17.94
N GLU A 86 15.39 7.08 -19.21
CA GLU A 86 14.61 5.96 -19.78
C GLU A 86 13.31 5.52 -19.07
N SER A 87 12.20 5.86 -19.72
CA SER A 87 10.84 5.39 -19.44
C SER A 87 10.74 3.86 -19.37
N GLY A 88 10.76 3.31 -18.15
CA GLY A 88 10.27 1.96 -17.86
C GLY A 88 8.77 1.96 -17.53
N PRO A 89 8.01 0.92 -17.90
CA PRO A 89 6.60 0.83 -17.53
C PRO A 89 6.46 0.54 -16.03
N GLN A 90 5.79 1.44 -15.30
CA GLN A 90 5.40 1.36 -13.88
C GLN A 90 6.53 1.54 -12.84
N SER A 91 6.72 2.78 -12.37
CA SER A 91 7.67 3.09 -11.29
C SER A 91 6.95 3.63 -10.05
N PHE A 92 6.06 2.83 -9.47
CA PHE A 92 5.70 3.05 -8.07
C PHE A 92 6.80 2.47 -7.20
N ASP A 93 7.32 3.26 -6.27
CA ASP A 93 8.15 2.75 -5.20
C ASP A 93 7.27 2.26 -4.06
N TYR A 94 7.46 1.01 -3.66
CA TYR A 94 6.71 0.35 -2.59
C TYR A 94 7.52 0.45 -1.30
N ILE A 95 7.27 1.49 -0.52
CA ILE A 95 8.04 1.80 0.68
C ILE A 95 7.34 1.14 1.88
N PRO A 96 7.99 0.20 2.60
CA PRO A 96 7.40 -0.39 3.80
C PRO A 96 7.17 0.69 4.86
N ILE A 97 5.94 0.78 5.34
CA ILE A 97 5.58 1.69 6.44
C ILE A 97 5.08 0.89 7.63
N HIS A 98 5.42 1.36 8.82
CA HIS A 98 4.99 0.75 10.06
C HIS A 98 3.98 1.67 10.74
N SER A 99 2.81 1.12 11.07
CA SER A 99 1.87 1.81 11.94
C SER A 99 2.54 2.08 13.29
N LYS A 100 2.53 3.35 13.71
CA LYS A 100 3.05 3.79 15.01
C LYS A 100 2.34 3.09 16.18
N TYR A 101 1.18 2.49 15.94
CA TYR A 101 0.37 1.78 16.93
C TYR A 101 0.90 0.39 17.32
N LYS A 102 1.85 -0.19 16.58
CA LYS A 102 2.49 -1.47 16.98
C LYS A 102 3.64 -1.29 18.00
N GLN A 103 3.99 -0.07 18.41
CA GLN A 103 5.05 0.15 19.41
C GLN A 103 4.62 0.05 20.87
N ASN A 104 3.34 -0.14 21.19
CA ASN A 104 2.88 -0.14 22.60
C ASN A 104 2.46 -1.53 23.13
N LYS A 105 3.30 -2.54 22.91
CA LYS A 105 3.23 -3.80 23.67
C LYS A 105 4.62 -4.18 24.21
N ASN A 106 5.24 -3.24 24.91
CA ASN A 106 6.36 -3.50 25.81
C ASN A 106 6.07 -2.75 27.12
N ASN A 107 5.36 -3.39 28.04
CA ASN A 107 5.88 -3.90 29.33
C ASN A 107 4.73 -4.21 30.28
#